data_AF-A0A6P3V468-F1
#
_entry.id   AF-A0A6P3V468-F1
#
_cell.length_a   1.000
_cell.length_b   1.000
_cell.length_c   1.000
_cell.angle_alpha   90.00
_cell.angle_beta   90.00
_cell.angle_gamma   90.00
#
_symmetry.space_group_name_H-M   'P 1'
#
loop_
_entity.id
_entity.type
_entity.pdbx_description
1 polymer ?
#
loop_
_entity_poly.entity_id
_entity_poly.type
_entity_poly.pdbx_seq_one_letter_code
_entity_poly.pdbx_strand_id
1 'polypeptide(L)'
;MMVILILVLTLLNECFGQIIDIGDVWEVKCPPGCSCEVQKFIDLPLHRWIKTSQDQNLTNECNFEFGLNMDHSMIPEFLNVAICAVAEDYEELLDKLPSDIQVFTILESGMGNFEILLQSTTFQRFTDLISLDIQGIDYESVKKSSNVKQGKQGGIILSVDSLYPLGLNLLYLNLERVRLTSLSPMKKNKANLVVKPMNTVTNDENNNKQLLNNISQSTGHRLIFLSQQNSGESDDKEILPYDVYKQEMEGYQETVGLFTGLGALTHLRVYDCDLKDITWHMFDGLNNLVHLSLEKNSLKFIPEFCFYGTPNLKVLSLASNQLLTLKSVDLAGLLMLEDLDLRGNNLTFLSELSFPPFPMLKIADFRKNPLDSIFPSTFEIMNTTLELYLGGEDSKLYLQKNSFLGLCRLRALYLYNLEIPMLERFVFQGMPELLKLRARGNISSIDLDAFVDLIKLVDLDLSSCHIRKISMDAFYGLQNVKRIDLSNNELEYIPPGLFGVQQQKQLKEIILSKNKLTSLPIDFFKMLRIPNKPPQFSIVRLDSNPWDCTCSMITWNPYLVNRLREIAPRCSTPKKLKNWGVFHALRKGGLQCRTLRRRYLKKSTLGRNNYEDNIIS
;
A
#
# COMPACT_ATOMS: atom_id res chain seq x y z
N MET A 1 25.18 -19.69 4.32
CA MET A 1 25.77 -18.45 3.77
C MET A 1 26.91 -17.94 4.66
N MET A 2 27.75 -18.84 5.17
CA MET A 2 28.70 -18.55 6.26
C MET A 2 30.17 -18.80 5.85
N VAL A 3 30.40 -19.07 4.56
CA VAL A 3 31.74 -19.32 3.98
C VAL A 3 32.22 -18.13 3.14
N ILE A 4 31.35 -17.16 2.85
CA ILE A 4 31.69 -15.99 2.04
C ILE A 4 32.19 -14.82 2.91
N LEU A 5 31.83 -14.76 4.20
CA LEU A 5 32.28 -13.68 5.10
C LEU A 5 33.74 -13.85 5.57
N ILE A 6 34.24 -15.09 5.67
CA ILE A 6 35.62 -15.39 6.06
C ILE A 6 36.58 -15.28 4.85
N LEU A 7 36.07 -15.41 3.62
CA LEU A 7 36.87 -15.21 2.41
C LEU A 7 37.16 -13.72 2.12
N VAL A 8 36.34 -12.79 2.63
CA VAL A 8 36.57 -11.35 2.45
C VAL A 8 37.65 -10.82 3.42
N LEU A 9 37.82 -11.46 4.57
CA LEU A 9 38.87 -11.10 5.57
C LEU A 9 40.27 -11.63 5.23
N THR A 10 40.40 -12.54 4.25
CA THR A 10 41.69 -13.13 3.85
C THR A 10 42.23 -12.60 2.51
N LEU A 11 41.50 -11.68 1.85
CA LEU A 11 41.88 -11.04 0.58
C LEU A 11 42.24 -9.55 0.72
N LEU A 12 42.47 -9.06 1.94
CA LEU A 12 42.89 -7.67 2.22
C LEU A 12 44.42 -7.48 2.33
N ASN A 13 45.20 -8.39 1.76
CA ASN A 13 46.60 -8.12 1.44
C ASN A 13 46.72 -8.07 -0.08
N GLU A 14 47.13 -6.92 -0.59
CA GLU A 14 47.36 -6.58 -2.01
C GLU A 14 46.15 -6.03 -2.78
N CYS A 15 45.84 -4.76 -2.53
CA CYS A 15 45.34 -3.87 -3.57
C CYS A 15 45.97 -2.48 -3.38
N PHE A 16 47.00 -2.18 -4.16
CA PHE A 16 47.45 -0.81 -4.39
C PHE A 16 46.36 -0.08 -5.17
N GLY A 17 45.43 0.53 -4.44
CA GLY A 17 44.44 1.47 -4.97
C GLY A 17 45.06 2.85 -5.12
N GLN A 18 44.90 3.42 -6.30
CA GLN A 18 45.34 4.76 -6.69
C GLN A 18 44.82 5.81 -5.71
N ILE A 19 45.73 6.50 -5.03
CA ILE A 19 45.43 7.61 -4.12
C ILE A 19 44.90 8.77 -4.98
N ILE A 20 43.60 9.03 -4.91
CA ILE A 20 43.02 10.31 -5.32
C ILE A 20 42.89 11.13 -4.04
N ASP A 21 43.83 12.04 -3.87
CA ASP A 21 43.91 13.00 -2.78
C ASP A 21 42.81 14.07 -2.97
N ILE A 22 41.78 14.01 -2.13
CA ILE A 22 40.79 15.07 -1.94
C ILE A 22 40.85 15.47 -0.46
N GLY A 23 41.91 16.15 -0.04
CA GLY A 23 41.92 17.34 0.82
C GLY A 23 41.27 17.37 2.22
N ASP A 24 40.33 16.50 2.56
CA ASP A 24 39.60 16.48 3.84
C ASP A 24 39.61 15.05 4.39
N VAL A 25 40.81 14.56 4.71
CA VAL A 25 40.97 13.29 5.42
C VAL A 25 40.56 13.55 6.86
N TRP A 26 39.46 12.96 7.31
CA TRP A 26 39.18 12.79 8.73
C TRP A 26 40.26 11.82 9.27
N GLU A 27 41.40 12.37 9.68
CA GLU A 27 42.65 11.65 10.05
C GLU A 27 42.56 10.87 11.37
N VAL A 28 41.35 10.55 11.85
CA VAL A 28 41.17 9.86 13.12
C VAL A 28 41.40 8.35 12.94
N LYS A 29 42.29 7.77 13.75
CA LYS A 29 42.44 6.32 13.85
C LYS A 29 41.19 5.70 14.46
N CYS A 30 40.30 5.24 13.60
CA CYS A 30 39.10 4.49 14.01
C CYS A 30 39.52 3.20 14.76
N PRO A 31 38.82 2.81 15.84
CA PRO A 31 39.09 1.56 16.55
C PRO A 31 38.82 0.33 15.66
N PRO A 32 39.47 -0.81 15.95
CA PRO A 32 39.19 -2.06 15.22
C PRO A 32 37.72 -2.45 15.41
N GLY A 33 37.04 -2.81 14.31
CA GLY A 33 35.60 -3.10 14.31
C GLY A 33 34.72 -1.92 13.87
N CYS A 34 35.31 -0.74 13.67
CA CYS A 34 34.63 0.44 13.13
C CYS A 34 35.28 0.91 11.82
N SER A 35 34.45 1.53 10.97
CA SER A 35 34.87 2.30 9.79
C SER A 35 34.50 3.76 10.02
N CYS A 36 35.48 4.65 9.82
CA CYS A 36 35.33 6.10 9.98
C CYS A 36 35.65 6.76 8.63
N GLU A 37 34.72 7.51 8.08
CA GLU A 37 34.88 8.16 6.78
C GLU A 37 34.05 9.43 6.66
N VAL A 38 34.44 10.31 5.74
CA VAL A 38 33.67 11.49 5.37
C VAL A 38 32.82 11.13 4.16
N GLN A 39 31.49 11.23 4.29
CA GLN A 39 30.58 10.94 3.18
C GLN A 39 29.59 12.06 2.93
N LYS A 40 29.07 12.12 1.70
CA LYS A 40 27.96 12.99 1.37
C LYS A 40 26.66 12.45 1.95
N PHE A 41 25.79 13.34 2.40
CA PHE A 41 24.47 12.95 2.92
C PHE A 41 23.67 12.05 1.95
N ILE A 42 23.76 12.31 0.65
CA ILE A 42 23.01 11.58 -0.39
C ILE A 42 23.41 10.11 -0.53
N ASP A 43 24.65 9.79 -0.16
CA ASP A 43 25.23 8.45 -0.26
C ASP A 43 24.94 7.60 0.99
N LEU A 44 24.49 8.25 2.07
CA LEU A 44 24.18 7.57 3.32
C LEU A 44 22.95 6.65 3.20
N PRO A 45 22.95 5.48 3.88
CA PRO A 45 21.79 4.61 3.96
C PRO A 45 20.52 5.34 4.42
N LEU A 46 20.66 6.30 5.35
CA LEU A 46 19.56 7.11 5.87
C LEU A 46 18.84 7.90 4.76
N HIS A 47 19.54 8.39 3.73
CA HIS A 47 18.94 9.15 2.64
C HIS A 47 18.01 8.28 1.80
N ARG A 48 18.33 6.99 1.62
CA ARG A 48 17.44 6.04 0.93
C ARG A 48 16.13 5.84 1.66
N TRP A 49 16.15 5.88 2.98
CA TRP A 49 14.95 5.80 3.80
C TRP A 49 14.11 7.09 3.69
N ILE A 50 14.73 8.26 3.84
CA ILE A 50 14.05 9.56 3.66
C ILE A 50 13.43 9.69 2.24
N LYS A 51 14.13 9.15 1.23
CA LYS A 51 13.61 9.15 -0.14
C LYS A 51 12.55 8.09 -0.39
N THR A 52 12.65 6.88 0.18
CA THR A 52 11.57 5.88 0.04
C THR A 52 10.27 6.32 0.73
N SER A 53 10.33 7.17 1.77
CA SER A 53 9.12 7.87 2.27
C SER A 53 8.53 8.91 1.31
N GLN A 54 9.27 9.32 0.27
CA GLN A 54 8.76 10.15 -0.84
C GLN A 54 8.39 9.31 -2.08
N ASP A 55 9.08 8.20 -2.31
CA ASP A 55 9.04 7.38 -3.54
C ASP A 55 8.19 6.09 -3.42
N GLN A 56 7.51 5.79 -2.30
CA GLN A 56 6.53 4.67 -2.26
C GLN A 56 5.33 4.87 -3.21
N ASN A 57 5.30 5.97 -3.97
CA ASN A 57 4.42 6.25 -5.11
C ASN A 57 4.73 5.47 -6.41
N LEU A 58 5.58 4.44 -6.43
CA LEU A 58 5.90 3.73 -7.67
C LEU A 58 5.82 2.20 -7.54
N THR A 59 4.60 1.68 -7.74
CA THR A 59 4.44 0.39 -8.42
C THR A 59 4.03 0.63 -9.87
N ASN A 60 5.03 0.53 -10.77
CA ASN A 60 4.97 0.34 -12.22
C ASN A 60 3.64 0.66 -12.95
N GLU A 61 3.48 1.91 -13.36
CA GLU A 61 3.37 2.39 -14.75
C GLU A 61 2.85 3.84 -14.74
N CYS A 62 3.59 4.72 -15.43
CA CYS A 62 3.38 6.16 -15.63
C CYS A 62 4.00 7.10 -14.57
N ASN A 63 5.20 7.58 -14.92
CA ASN A 63 5.86 8.77 -14.35
C ASN A 63 4.89 9.95 -14.26
N PHE A 64 4.63 10.39 -13.03
CA PHE A 64 4.31 11.78 -12.73
C PHE A 64 5.19 12.17 -11.55
N GLU A 65 6.32 12.83 -11.86
CA GLU A 65 7.18 13.47 -10.87
C GLU A 65 6.37 14.55 -10.14
N PHE A 66 6.04 14.29 -8.88
CA PHE A 66 5.75 15.35 -7.92
C PHE A 66 6.99 15.49 -7.04
N GLY A 67 7.90 16.35 -7.49
CA GLY A 67 9.03 16.81 -6.68
C GLY A 67 8.51 17.57 -5.46
N LEU A 68 8.55 16.92 -4.30
CA LEU A 68 8.71 17.63 -3.05
C LEU A 68 10.21 17.91 -2.90
N ASN A 69 10.64 19.06 -3.41
CA ASN A 69 11.92 19.64 -3.01
C ASN A 69 11.83 19.94 -1.51
N MET A 70 12.33 19.02 -0.69
CA MET A 70 12.74 19.37 0.66
C MET A 70 14.04 20.14 0.49
N ASP A 71 14.01 21.44 0.75
CA ASP A 71 15.20 22.27 0.94
C ASP A 71 15.99 21.68 2.12
N HIS A 72 16.89 20.73 1.83
CA HIS A 72 17.91 20.24 2.77
C HIS A 72 19.04 21.26 2.97
N SER A 73 18.74 22.55 2.90
CA SER A 73 19.69 23.68 2.90
C SER A 73 20.47 23.84 4.21
N MET A 74 20.26 22.97 5.20
CA MET A 74 20.86 23.03 6.54
C MET A 74 21.79 21.84 6.86
N ILE A 75 21.89 20.82 6.00
CA ILE A 75 22.78 19.67 6.26
C ILE A 75 24.12 19.93 5.54
N PRO A 76 25.27 19.89 6.23
CA PRO A 76 26.58 19.98 5.60
C PRO A 76 26.70 18.99 4.43
N GLU A 77 27.33 19.42 3.33
CA GLU A 77 27.49 18.57 2.13
C GLU A 77 28.26 17.28 2.44
N PHE A 78 29.17 17.34 3.41
CA PHE A 78 30.00 16.25 3.89
C PHE A 78 29.81 16.07 5.39
N LEU A 79 29.70 14.82 5.83
CA LEU A 79 29.44 14.45 7.22
C LEU A 79 30.48 13.44 7.71
N ASN A 80 30.88 13.57 8.97
CA ASN A 80 31.71 12.59 9.66
C ASN A 80 30.87 11.36 10.05
N VAL A 81 31.17 10.22 9.46
CA VAL A 81 30.36 8.99 9.54
C VAL A 81 31.16 7.89 10.20
N ALA A 82 30.60 7.30 11.26
CA ALA A 82 31.14 6.10 11.88
C ALA A 82 30.15 4.93 11.75
N ILE A 83 30.64 3.78 11.30
CA ILE A 83 29.89 2.53 11.26
C ILE A 83 30.65 1.50 12.08
N CYS A 84 30.03 0.97 13.13
CA CYS A 84 30.67 0.06 14.07
C CYS A 84 29.91 -1.26 14.19
N ALA A 85 30.63 -2.37 14.09
CA ALA A 85 30.12 -3.70 14.43
C ALA A 85 30.45 -4.00 15.90
N VAL A 86 29.44 -4.07 16.76
CA VAL A 86 29.60 -4.24 18.22
C VAL A 86 29.49 -5.72 18.64
N ALA A 87 30.29 -6.09 19.65
CA ALA A 87 30.39 -7.42 20.27
C ALA A 87 30.54 -7.30 21.81
N GLU A 88 31.12 -8.29 22.51
CA GLU A 88 31.20 -8.31 24.00
C GLU A 88 31.85 -7.04 24.58
N ASP A 89 32.98 -6.60 24.02
CA ASP A 89 33.75 -5.44 24.50
C ASP A 89 33.35 -4.12 23.82
N TYR A 90 32.04 -3.86 23.70
CA TYR A 90 31.55 -2.68 22.98
C TYR A 90 31.90 -1.35 23.68
N GLU A 91 31.99 -1.31 25.02
CA GLU A 91 32.29 -0.08 25.76
C GLU A 91 33.67 0.50 25.38
N GLU A 92 34.72 -0.33 25.35
CA GLU A 92 36.07 0.12 24.97
C GLU A 92 36.14 0.61 23.51
N LEU A 93 35.35 -0.02 22.63
CA LEU A 93 35.24 0.37 21.24
C LEU A 93 34.57 1.74 21.10
N LEU A 94 33.46 1.98 21.81
CA LEU A 94 32.74 3.26 21.81
C LEU A 94 33.53 4.38 22.49
N ASP A 95 34.34 4.05 23.51
CA ASP A 95 35.21 4.99 24.22
C ASP A 95 36.41 5.46 23.37
N LYS A 96 36.76 4.74 22.32
CA LYS A 96 37.83 5.14 21.37
C LYS A 96 37.32 5.92 20.17
N LEU A 97 36.01 6.05 19.99
CA LEU A 97 35.45 6.80 18.87
C LEU A 97 35.66 8.32 19.03
N PRO A 98 35.95 9.04 17.92
CA PRO A 98 35.94 10.50 17.90
C PRO A 98 34.59 11.09 18.35
N SER A 99 34.61 12.24 19.04
CA SER A 99 33.39 12.88 19.55
C SER A 99 32.65 13.74 18.52
N ASP A 100 33.32 14.16 17.46
CA ASP A 100 32.82 15.01 16.36
C ASP A 100 32.08 14.21 15.26
N ILE A 101 31.60 13.01 15.60
CA ILE A 101 30.79 12.17 14.71
C ILE A 101 29.41 12.79 14.54
N GLN A 102 28.97 12.90 13.29
CA GLN A 102 27.66 13.45 12.95
C GLN A 102 26.65 12.36 12.57
N VAL A 103 27.13 11.24 12.04
CA VAL A 103 26.29 10.09 11.65
C VAL A 103 26.89 8.84 12.25
N PHE A 104 26.11 8.14 13.06
CA PHE A 104 26.58 6.95 13.75
C PHE A 104 25.69 5.74 13.48
N THR A 105 26.28 4.67 12.98
CA THR A 105 25.60 3.39 12.76
C THR A 105 26.20 2.30 13.64
N ILE A 106 25.35 1.67 14.46
CA ILE A 106 25.69 0.54 15.32
C ILE A 106 25.07 -0.72 14.74
N LEU A 107 25.92 -1.70 14.40
CA LEU A 107 25.52 -2.99 13.88
C LEU A 107 25.86 -4.08 14.90
N GLU A 108 24.89 -4.90 15.29
CA GLU A 108 25.17 -6.07 16.11
C GLU A 108 25.91 -7.15 15.28
N SER A 109 27.02 -7.69 15.79
CA SER A 109 27.86 -8.66 15.07
C SER A 109 27.31 -10.09 15.02
N GLY A 110 26.40 -10.45 15.94
CA GLY A 110 25.67 -11.73 15.90
C GLY A 110 26.41 -12.96 16.37
N MET A 111 27.62 -12.78 16.87
CA MET A 111 28.45 -13.87 17.38
C MET A 111 28.23 -14.12 18.88
N GLY A 112 27.14 -13.61 19.45
CA GLY A 112 26.96 -13.49 20.90
C GLY A 112 25.64 -14.02 21.45
N ASN A 113 25.72 -14.67 22.61
CA ASN A 113 24.57 -14.88 23.50
C ASN A 113 24.39 -13.71 24.50
N PHE A 114 25.15 -12.62 24.36
CA PHE A 114 25.26 -11.52 25.31
C PHE A 114 24.41 -10.31 24.88
N GLU A 115 23.87 -9.61 25.88
CA GLU A 115 23.02 -8.44 25.67
C GLU A 115 23.88 -7.17 25.70
N ILE A 116 23.75 -6.31 24.68
CA ILE A 116 24.46 -5.03 24.60
C ILE A 116 23.53 -3.97 25.19
N LEU A 117 23.82 -3.49 26.39
CA LEU A 117 23.01 -2.48 27.06
C LEU A 117 23.55 -1.08 26.76
N LEU A 118 22.82 -0.31 25.96
CA LEU A 118 23.11 1.09 25.74
C LEU A 118 22.38 1.91 26.81
N GLN A 119 23.12 2.83 27.42
CA GLN A 119 22.65 3.77 28.45
C GLN A 119 22.98 5.21 28.08
N SER A 120 22.50 6.18 28.86
CA SER A 120 22.78 7.61 28.64
C SER A 120 24.27 7.94 28.55
N THR A 121 25.09 7.27 29.36
CA THR A 121 26.57 7.42 29.35
C THR A 121 27.20 7.11 28.00
N THR A 122 26.63 6.16 27.26
CA THR A 122 27.10 5.73 25.92
C THR A 122 27.14 6.90 24.93
N PHE A 123 26.13 7.76 24.97
CA PHE A 123 25.92 8.79 23.95
C PHE A 123 26.32 10.20 24.42
N GLN A 124 26.66 10.35 25.71
CA GLN A 124 26.95 11.65 26.33
C GLN A 124 28.06 12.45 25.63
N ARG A 125 29.00 11.77 24.96
CA ARG A 125 30.14 12.40 24.29
C ARG A 125 29.88 12.87 22.87
N PHE A 126 28.82 12.40 22.21
CA PHE A 126 28.54 12.68 20.80
C PHE A 126 27.59 13.87 20.70
N THR A 127 28.11 15.06 21.03
CA THR A 127 27.29 16.28 21.08
C THR A 127 26.82 16.72 19.69
N ASP A 128 27.57 16.41 18.63
CA ASP A 128 27.28 16.85 17.26
C ASP A 128 26.50 15.82 16.44
N LEU A 129 25.95 14.79 17.09
CA LEU A 129 25.27 13.70 16.42
C LEU A 129 23.93 14.15 15.82
N ILE A 130 23.83 14.07 14.49
CA ILE A 130 22.66 14.43 13.70
C ILE A 130 21.80 13.18 13.40
N SER A 131 22.44 12.03 13.18
CA SER A 131 21.77 10.78 12.86
C SER A 131 22.33 9.60 13.63
N LEU A 132 21.42 8.79 14.17
CA LEU A 132 21.73 7.55 14.86
C LEU A 132 20.93 6.40 14.23
N ASP A 133 21.64 5.36 13.79
CA ASP A 133 21.08 4.13 13.23
C ASP A 133 21.56 2.92 14.04
N ILE A 134 20.64 2.23 14.70
CA ILE A 134 20.95 1.06 15.51
C ILE A 134 20.24 -0.15 14.91
N GLN A 135 21.02 -1.11 14.43
CA GLN A 135 20.53 -2.32 13.78
C GLN A 135 20.96 -3.56 14.55
N GLY A 136 19.99 -4.20 15.20
CA GLY A 136 20.13 -5.51 15.80
C GLY A 136 20.00 -6.64 14.77
N ILE A 137 20.08 -7.88 15.25
CA ILE A 137 19.98 -9.07 14.39
C ILE A 137 18.59 -9.68 14.35
N ASP A 138 18.24 -10.24 13.19
CA ASP A 138 17.01 -11.00 13.02
C ASP A 138 17.20 -12.41 13.59
N TYR A 139 16.89 -12.55 14.87
CA TYR A 139 16.91 -13.83 15.58
C TYR A 139 15.91 -14.87 15.03
N GLU A 140 14.89 -14.48 14.24
CA GLU A 140 13.99 -15.43 13.59
C GLU A 140 14.62 -16.07 12.36
N SER A 141 15.38 -15.30 11.57
CA SER A 141 16.14 -15.81 10.43
C SER A 141 17.20 -16.85 10.85
N VAL A 142 17.88 -16.61 11.99
CA VAL A 142 18.90 -17.51 12.54
C VAL A 142 18.29 -18.85 12.97
N LYS A 143 17.10 -18.84 13.60
CA LYS A 143 16.37 -20.05 13.99
C LYS A 143 15.89 -20.90 12.83
N LYS A 144 15.59 -20.31 11.67
CA LYS A 144 15.24 -21.08 10.46
C LYS A 144 16.47 -21.76 9.83
N SER A 145 17.67 -21.25 10.09
CA SER A 145 18.92 -21.80 9.57
C SER A 145 19.56 -22.85 10.49
N SER A 146 19.23 -22.87 11.79
CA SER A 146 19.76 -23.83 12.76
C SER A 146 18.61 -24.61 13.41
N ASN A 147 18.62 -25.95 13.31
CA ASN A 147 17.66 -26.84 13.98
C ASN A 147 17.78 -26.85 15.53
N VAL A 148 18.35 -25.80 16.13
CA VAL A 148 18.62 -25.70 17.55
C VAL A 148 17.60 -24.74 18.17
N LYS A 149 16.88 -25.21 19.19
CA LYS A 149 16.08 -24.37 20.09
C LYS A 149 16.99 -23.51 20.97
N GLN A 150 17.71 -22.55 20.40
CA GLN A 150 18.32 -21.48 21.19
C GLN A 150 17.23 -20.46 21.52
N GLY A 151 17.11 -20.13 22.81
CA GLY A 151 16.30 -19.00 23.27
C GLY A 151 16.76 -17.69 22.60
N LYS A 152 15.97 -16.63 22.69
CA LYS A 152 16.42 -15.28 22.33
C LYS A 152 17.53 -14.87 23.32
N GLN A 153 18.76 -15.34 23.14
CA GLN A 153 19.92 -14.93 23.92
C GLN A 153 20.77 -14.04 23.01
N GLY A 154 21.02 -12.80 23.45
CA GLY A 154 21.66 -11.76 22.65
C GLY A 154 20.71 -10.64 22.20
N GLY A 155 21.27 -9.50 21.83
CA GLY A 155 20.55 -8.36 21.26
C GLY A 155 20.93 -7.02 21.89
N ILE A 156 20.86 -5.95 21.09
CA ILE A 156 20.97 -4.58 21.59
C ILE A 156 19.72 -4.24 22.43
N ILE A 157 19.94 -3.63 23.58
CA ILE A 157 18.94 -3.13 24.51
C ILE A 157 19.16 -1.63 24.70
N LEU A 158 18.14 -0.82 24.44
CA LEU A 158 18.15 0.60 24.80
C LEU A 158 17.45 0.79 26.14
N SER A 159 18.16 1.42 27.08
CA SER A 159 17.57 1.97 28.29
C SER A 159 16.67 3.16 27.97
N VAL A 160 15.71 3.46 28.85
CA VAL A 160 14.78 4.58 28.70
C VAL A 160 15.50 5.94 28.60
N ASP A 161 16.63 6.08 29.29
CA ASP A 161 17.43 7.30 29.35
C ASP A 161 18.52 7.41 28.28
N SER A 162 18.71 6.37 27.47
CA SER A 162 19.81 6.27 26.49
C SER A 162 19.95 7.50 25.61
N LEU A 163 18.83 8.08 25.16
CA LEU A 163 18.83 9.09 24.11
C LEU A 163 18.80 10.53 24.63
N TYR A 164 18.64 10.76 25.94
CA TYR A 164 18.54 12.12 26.49
C TYR A 164 19.69 13.05 26.12
N PRO A 165 20.97 12.61 26.08
CA PRO A 165 22.07 13.50 25.72
C PRO A 165 21.98 14.05 24.28
N LEU A 166 21.21 13.40 23.41
CA LEU A 166 21.17 13.68 21.98
C LEU A 166 20.05 14.66 21.57
N GLY A 167 19.17 15.06 22.50
CA GLY A 167 17.89 15.68 22.18
C GLY A 167 17.92 17.03 21.46
N LEU A 168 19.03 17.77 21.53
CA LEU A 168 19.18 19.08 20.89
C LEU A 168 19.55 19.01 19.41
N ASN A 169 20.27 17.96 18.99
CA ASN A 169 20.90 17.91 17.66
C ASN A 169 20.42 16.71 16.81
N LEU A 170 19.89 15.66 17.44
CA LEU A 170 19.48 14.45 16.74
C LEU A 170 18.23 14.71 15.88
N LEU A 171 18.40 14.68 14.56
CA LEU A 171 17.33 14.88 13.58
C LEU A 171 16.73 13.56 13.05
N TYR A 172 17.55 12.50 13.00
CA TYR A 172 17.19 11.21 12.40
C TYR A 172 17.53 10.06 13.34
N LEU A 173 16.52 9.27 13.70
CA LEU A 173 16.68 8.09 14.55
C LEU A 173 16.06 6.85 13.89
N ASN A 174 16.90 5.85 13.59
CA ASN A 174 16.47 4.53 13.19
C ASN A 174 16.79 3.51 14.28
N LEU A 175 15.76 2.79 14.73
CA LEU A 175 15.89 1.63 15.60
C LEU A 175 15.31 0.43 14.87
N GLU A 176 16.18 -0.52 14.53
CA GLU A 176 15.79 -1.73 13.81
C GLU A 176 16.16 -2.97 14.63
N ARG A 177 15.16 -3.81 14.96
CA ARG A 177 15.39 -5.07 15.69
C ARG A 177 16.07 -4.87 17.04
N VAL A 178 15.72 -3.80 17.74
CA VAL A 178 16.29 -3.42 19.04
C VAL A 178 15.29 -3.63 20.17
N ARG A 179 15.74 -4.13 21.32
CA ARG A 179 14.88 -4.30 22.49
C ARG A 179 14.82 -3.00 23.29
N LEU A 180 13.62 -2.49 23.51
CA LEU A 180 13.40 -1.26 24.26
C LEU A 180 12.97 -1.63 25.69
N THR A 181 13.78 -1.29 26.71
CA THR A 181 13.42 -1.63 28.10
C THR A 181 12.21 -0.84 28.55
N SER A 182 11.15 -1.57 28.91
CA SER A 182 9.92 -1.11 29.55
C SER A 182 9.37 0.23 29.06
N LEU A 183 8.77 0.21 27.88
CA LEU A 183 7.65 1.11 27.54
C LEU A 183 6.32 0.64 28.16
N SER A 184 6.36 -0.47 28.91
CA SER A 184 5.23 -1.03 29.61
C SER A 184 4.89 -0.18 30.85
N PRO A 185 3.70 0.43 30.93
CA PRO A 185 3.17 0.81 32.23
C PRO A 185 3.09 -0.47 33.06
N MET A 186 3.47 -0.38 34.34
CA MET A 186 3.36 -1.50 35.26
C MET A 186 1.99 -2.19 35.09
N LYS A 187 2.01 -3.52 34.92
CA LYS A 187 0.81 -4.36 34.88
C LYS A 187 -0.07 -4.04 36.09
N LYS A 188 -1.15 -3.30 35.88
CA LYS A 188 -2.36 -3.38 36.69
C LYS A 188 -3.53 -3.69 35.77
N ASN A 189 -4.23 -4.76 36.13
CA ASN A 189 -5.42 -5.35 35.52
C ASN A 189 -6.31 -4.34 34.77
N LYS A 190 -6.03 -4.07 33.50
CA LYS A 190 -7.06 -3.63 32.56
C LYS A 190 -7.67 -4.89 31.97
N ALA A 191 -8.98 -5.01 32.09
CA ALA A 191 -9.75 -6.16 31.59
C ALA A 191 -9.37 -6.46 30.13
N ASN A 192 -8.73 -7.61 29.91
CA ASN A 192 -8.53 -8.12 28.56
C ASN A 192 -9.91 -8.53 28.02
N LEU A 193 -10.41 -7.80 27.04
CA LEU A 193 -11.52 -8.24 26.20
C LEU A 193 -11.07 -9.48 25.41
N VAL A 194 -11.44 -10.67 25.90
CA VAL A 194 -11.22 -11.94 25.18
C VAL A 194 -12.50 -12.26 24.40
N VAL A 195 -12.45 -12.14 23.08
CA VAL A 195 -13.52 -12.63 22.19
C VAL A 195 -13.32 -14.14 22.00
N LYS A 196 -14.27 -14.96 22.48
CA LYS A 196 -14.31 -16.41 22.14
C LYS A 196 -15.40 -16.68 21.09
N PRO A 197 -15.14 -17.50 20.07
CA PRO A 197 -16.17 -18.01 19.18
C PRO A 197 -17.06 -19.04 19.91
N MET A 198 -18.36 -19.03 19.60
CA MET A 198 -19.37 -19.87 20.23
C MET A 198 -19.27 -21.31 19.66
N ASN A 199 -18.81 -22.27 20.47
CA ASN A 199 -19.09 -23.67 20.19
C ASN A 199 -20.55 -23.96 20.52
N THR A 200 -21.21 -24.71 19.64
CA THR A 200 -22.59 -25.18 19.77
C THR A 200 -22.83 -25.85 21.13
N VAL A 201 -23.69 -25.24 21.94
CA VAL A 201 -24.17 -25.83 23.20
C VAL A 201 -25.14 -26.95 22.85
N THR A 202 -24.75 -28.19 23.15
CA THR A 202 -25.67 -29.32 23.27
C THR A 202 -26.59 -29.10 24.48
N ASN A 203 -27.87 -29.37 24.26
CA ASN A 203 -29.00 -29.36 25.18
C ASN A 203 -28.66 -29.64 26.64
N ASP A 204 -29.16 -28.79 27.54
CA ASP A 204 -29.69 -29.23 28.83
C ASP A 204 -30.89 -28.37 29.23
N GLU A 205 -31.92 -29.07 29.70
CA GLU A 205 -33.28 -28.59 29.95
C GLU A 205 -33.43 -27.84 31.28
N ASN A 206 -34.34 -26.86 31.29
CA ASN A 206 -35.41 -26.62 32.29
C ASN A 206 -35.57 -25.18 32.83
N ASN A 207 -36.81 -24.71 32.67
CA ASN A 207 -37.59 -23.80 33.52
C ASN A 207 -37.19 -22.32 33.63
N ASN A 208 -37.73 -21.46 32.76
CA ASN A 208 -38.97 -20.71 33.05
C ASN A 208 -39.33 -19.70 31.93
N LYS A 209 -40.61 -19.77 31.51
CA LYS A 209 -41.36 -18.79 30.70
C LYS A 209 -41.37 -17.42 31.41
N GLN A 210 -41.49 -16.22 30.82
CA GLN A 210 -42.14 -15.72 29.60
C GLN A 210 -41.86 -14.19 29.51
N LEU A 211 -42.00 -13.60 28.31
CA LEU A 211 -41.89 -12.15 27.92
C LEU A 211 -40.47 -11.74 27.45
N LEU A 212 -40.18 -11.32 26.22
CA LEU A 212 -40.98 -10.84 25.08
C LEU A 212 -40.41 -11.35 23.75
N ASN A 213 -41.31 -11.58 22.79
CA ASN A 213 -41.05 -11.91 21.39
C ASN A 213 -40.46 -10.72 20.60
N ASN A 214 -39.77 -11.08 19.52
CA ASN A 214 -39.38 -10.29 18.33
C ASN A 214 -38.11 -9.44 18.41
N ILE A 215 -36.94 -10.09 18.27
CA ILE A 215 -35.84 -9.57 17.43
C ILE A 215 -35.24 -10.74 16.65
N SER A 216 -35.06 -10.52 15.36
CA SER A 216 -34.46 -11.38 14.34
C SER A 216 -33.14 -12.01 14.79
N GLN A 217 -32.96 -13.28 14.42
CA GLN A 217 -31.72 -14.03 14.54
C GLN A 217 -30.60 -13.31 13.77
N SER A 218 -29.79 -12.52 14.47
CA SER A 218 -28.45 -12.18 14.03
C SER A 218 -27.50 -13.22 14.59
N THR A 219 -26.80 -13.93 13.71
CA THR A 219 -25.53 -14.59 14.03
C THR A 219 -24.49 -13.48 14.24
N GLY A 220 -24.62 -12.77 15.36
CA GLY A 220 -23.66 -11.79 15.83
C GLY A 220 -22.90 -12.37 17.01
N HIS A 221 -21.60 -12.10 17.08
CA HIS A 221 -20.85 -12.34 18.31
C HIS A 221 -21.52 -11.56 19.45
N ARG A 222 -22.12 -12.28 20.40
CA ARG A 222 -22.61 -11.63 21.62
C ARG A 222 -21.39 -11.23 22.44
N LEU A 223 -21.15 -9.93 22.57
CA LEU A 223 -20.23 -9.39 23.57
C LEU A 223 -20.81 -9.75 24.95
N ILE A 224 -20.23 -10.74 25.61
CA ILE A 224 -20.50 -11.02 27.01
C ILE A 224 -19.45 -10.24 27.80
N PHE A 225 -19.88 -9.18 28.48
CA PHE A 225 -19.09 -8.54 29.52
C PHE A 225 -19.00 -9.53 30.68
N LEU A 226 -17.86 -10.20 30.83
CA LEU A 226 -17.54 -10.82 32.11
C LEU A 226 -17.17 -9.69 33.06
N SER A 227 -18.17 -9.08 33.71
CA SER A 227 -17.93 -8.51 35.03
C SER A 227 -17.53 -9.68 35.92
N GLN A 228 -16.40 -9.56 36.62
CA GLN A 228 -16.00 -10.59 37.55
C GLN A 228 -17.07 -10.70 38.64
N GLN A 229 -17.82 -11.80 38.61
CA GLN A 229 -18.34 -12.38 39.83
C GLN A 229 -17.12 -12.82 40.65
N ASN A 230 -16.74 -12.01 41.63
CA ASN A 230 -16.48 -12.44 43.01
C ASN A 230 -15.93 -11.29 43.87
N SER A 231 -16.81 -10.36 44.22
CA SER A 231 -17.04 -9.95 45.60
C SER A 231 -18.33 -9.15 45.59
N GLY A 232 -19.34 -9.60 46.33
CA GLY A 232 -20.59 -8.87 46.45
C GLY A 232 -20.32 -7.56 47.17
N GLU A 233 -20.23 -6.47 46.42
CA GLU A 233 -20.50 -5.10 46.84
C GLU A 233 -20.51 -4.24 45.55
N SER A 234 -21.39 -3.27 45.52
CA SER A 234 -21.68 -2.39 44.39
C SER A 234 -20.46 -1.54 44.01
N ASP A 235 -19.80 -1.86 42.90
CA ASP A 235 -18.83 -0.95 42.26
C ASP A 235 -19.59 0.16 41.52
N ASP A 236 -20.06 1.14 42.28
CA ASP A 236 -20.20 2.49 41.77
C ASP A 236 -18.79 2.96 41.37
N LYS A 237 -18.55 3.17 40.07
CA LYS A 237 -17.33 3.85 39.62
C LYS A 237 -17.34 5.25 40.21
N GLU A 238 -16.57 5.44 41.28
CA GLU A 238 -16.44 6.72 41.97
C GLU A 238 -15.89 7.76 40.99
N ILE A 239 -16.65 8.85 40.78
CA ILE A 239 -16.21 9.97 39.95
C ILE A 239 -15.09 10.67 40.72
N LEU A 240 -13.85 10.39 40.34
CA LEU A 240 -12.67 11.03 40.93
C LEU A 240 -12.61 12.51 40.51
N PRO A 241 -12.45 13.45 41.47
CA PRO A 241 -12.16 14.85 41.15
C PRO A 241 -10.91 14.95 40.28
N TYR A 242 -10.91 15.89 39.31
CA TYR A 242 -9.84 16.03 38.32
C TYR A 242 -8.45 16.15 38.97
N ASP A 243 -8.33 16.80 40.12
CA ASP A 243 -7.06 16.95 40.83
C ASP A 243 -6.56 15.63 41.46
N VAL A 244 -7.47 14.75 41.89
CA VAL A 244 -7.13 13.40 42.39
C VAL A 244 -6.79 12.47 41.23
N TYR A 245 -7.52 12.56 40.11
CA TYR A 245 -7.15 11.88 38.87
C TYR A 245 -5.79 12.36 38.36
N LYS A 246 -5.53 13.68 38.39
CA LYS A 246 -4.25 14.26 38.00
C LYS A 246 -3.13 13.83 38.93
N GLN A 247 -3.35 13.77 40.25
CA GLN A 247 -2.38 13.25 41.21
C GLN A 247 -2.17 11.73 41.09
N GLU A 248 -3.21 10.95 40.77
CA GLU A 248 -3.04 9.54 40.43
C GLU A 248 -2.21 9.42 39.16
N MET A 249 -2.55 10.15 38.09
CA MET A 249 -1.80 10.25 36.82
C MET A 249 -0.35 10.73 37.00
N GLU A 250 -0.12 11.70 37.89
CA GLU A 250 1.20 12.19 38.28
C GLU A 250 1.95 11.15 39.13
N GLY A 251 1.27 10.33 39.93
CA GLY A 251 1.85 9.17 40.61
C GLY A 251 2.29 8.03 39.67
N TYR A 252 1.85 8.04 38.40
CA TYR A 252 2.34 7.15 37.34
C TYR A 252 3.59 7.71 36.61
N GLN A 253 4.19 8.83 37.08
CA GLN A 253 5.30 9.57 36.43
C GLN A 253 6.69 8.89 36.37
N GLU A 254 6.87 7.63 36.79
CA GLU A 254 8.22 7.03 36.77
C GLU A 254 8.62 6.35 35.45
N THR A 255 7.88 6.54 34.36
CA THR A 255 8.39 6.18 33.02
C THR A 255 8.44 7.41 32.15
N VAL A 256 9.55 8.16 32.26
CA VAL A 256 9.93 9.13 31.23
C VAL A 256 9.94 8.39 29.88
N GLY A 257 9.35 8.97 28.83
CA GLY A 257 9.27 8.30 27.53
C GLY A 257 10.65 8.20 26.89
N LEU A 258 10.91 7.09 26.20
CA LEU A 258 12.20 6.83 25.51
C LEU A 258 12.62 7.97 24.55
N PHE A 259 11.66 8.66 23.95
CA PHE A 259 11.90 9.76 23.00
C PHE A 259 11.60 11.14 23.60
N THR A 260 11.26 11.22 24.89
CA THR A 260 11.00 12.49 25.56
C THR A 260 12.27 13.35 25.54
N GLY A 261 12.13 14.63 25.19
CA GLY A 261 13.25 15.57 25.09
C GLY A 261 13.98 15.58 23.76
N LEU A 262 13.65 14.70 22.80
CA LEU A 262 14.19 14.72 21.44
C LEU A 262 13.49 15.77 20.54
N GLY A 263 13.40 17.02 21.01
CA GLY A 263 12.62 18.07 20.36
C GLY A 263 13.08 18.47 18.95
N ALA A 264 14.35 18.20 18.60
CA ALA A 264 14.88 18.42 17.26
C ALA A 264 14.51 17.32 16.25
N LEU A 265 14.01 16.17 16.72
CA LEU A 265 13.81 15.00 15.89
C LEU A 265 12.78 15.25 14.78
N THR A 266 13.16 14.91 13.54
CA THR A 266 12.31 15.08 12.34
C THR A 266 11.82 13.76 11.79
N HIS A 267 12.63 12.71 11.87
CA HIS A 267 12.31 11.37 11.39
C HIS A 267 12.63 10.34 12.47
N LEU A 268 11.62 9.55 12.81
CA LEU A 268 11.73 8.45 13.76
C LEU A 268 11.24 7.17 13.10
N ARG A 269 12.05 6.12 13.14
CA ARG A 269 11.64 4.76 12.78
C ARG A 269 12.00 3.79 13.88
N VAL A 270 11.00 3.01 14.24
CA VAL A 270 11.09 1.90 15.18
C VAL A 270 10.56 0.68 14.45
N TYR A 271 11.45 -0.07 13.82
CA TYR A 271 11.11 -1.21 12.95
C TYR A 271 11.45 -2.52 13.64
N ASP A 272 10.48 -3.43 13.74
CA ASP A 272 10.69 -4.79 14.24
C ASP A 272 11.32 -4.87 15.65
N CYS A 273 10.94 -3.93 16.53
CA CYS A 273 11.44 -3.85 17.90
C CYS A 273 10.54 -4.60 18.92
N ASP A 274 9.62 -5.45 18.44
CA ASP A 274 8.57 -6.14 19.24
C ASP A 274 7.76 -5.17 20.13
N LEU A 275 7.52 -3.94 19.66
CA LEU A 275 6.77 -2.94 20.41
C LEU A 275 5.30 -3.38 20.52
N LYS A 276 4.80 -3.57 21.76
CA LYS A 276 3.45 -4.09 22.03
C LYS A 276 2.46 -3.00 22.43
N ASP A 277 2.96 -2.00 23.14
CA ASP A 277 2.19 -0.90 23.69
C ASP A 277 2.95 0.40 23.43
N ILE A 278 2.19 1.46 23.12
CA ILE A 278 2.65 2.84 23.03
C ILE A 278 1.84 3.70 23.99
N THR A 279 2.31 4.90 24.30
CA THR A 279 1.62 5.87 25.14
C THR A 279 1.81 7.27 24.57
N TRP A 280 0.93 8.21 24.88
CA TRP A 280 1.06 9.59 24.40
C TRP A 280 2.35 10.27 24.87
N HIS A 281 2.81 9.96 26.09
CA HIS A 281 4.06 10.47 26.66
C HIS A 281 5.31 10.11 25.82
N MET A 282 5.27 8.99 25.10
CA MET A 282 6.36 8.53 24.24
C MET A 282 6.71 9.55 23.16
N PHE A 283 5.71 10.27 22.65
CA PHE A 283 5.85 11.22 21.54
C PHE A 283 5.64 12.66 21.97
N ASP A 284 5.54 12.91 23.28
CA ASP A 284 5.32 14.25 23.82
C ASP A 284 6.54 15.16 23.59
N GLY A 285 6.27 16.40 23.15
CA GLY A 285 7.30 17.39 22.84
C GLY A 285 8.05 17.19 21.50
N LEU A 286 7.70 16.17 20.70
CA LEU A 286 8.29 15.93 19.38
C LEU A 286 7.69 16.86 18.31
N ASN A 287 7.81 18.18 18.54
CA ASN A 287 7.16 19.21 17.75
C ASN A 287 7.67 19.30 16.30
N ASN A 288 8.91 18.90 16.04
CA ASN A 288 9.51 18.93 14.70
C ASN A 288 9.35 17.61 13.93
N LEU A 289 8.70 16.61 14.53
CA LEU A 289 8.57 15.30 13.91
C LEU A 289 7.65 15.37 12.70
N VAL A 290 8.19 15.00 11.54
CA VAL A 290 7.49 14.98 10.25
C VAL A 290 7.15 13.56 9.82
N HIS A 291 8.01 12.59 10.14
CA HIS A 291 7.86 11.21 9.73
C HIS A 291 8.01 10.25 10.92
N LEU A 292 6.98 9.43 11.15
CA LEU A 292 6.97 8.39 12.17
C LEU A 292 6.63 7.05 11.54
N SER A 293 7.53 6.07 11.67
CA SER A 293 7.27 4.68 11.30
C SER A 293 7.42 3.77 12.51
N LEU A 294 6.35 3.04 12.82
CA LEU A 294 6.30 1.98 13.82
C LEU A 294 6.01 0.63 13.14
N GLU A 295 6.52 0.45 11.92
CA GLU A 295 6.23 -0.72 11.09
C GLU A 295 6.77 -2.03 11.69
N LYS A 296 6.07 -3.13 11.44
CA LYS A 296 6.48 -4.50 11.81
C LYS A 296 6.66 -4.67 13.32
N ASN A 297 5.85 -4.00 14.12
CA ASN A 297 5.78 -4.21 15.56
C ASN A 297 4.59 -5.13 15.93
N SER A 298 4.32 -5.24 17.22
CA SER A 298 3.29 -6.12 17.79
C SER A 298 2.11 -5.32 18.36
N LEU A 299 1.85 -4.11 17.84
CA LEU A 299 0.80 -3.22 18.36
C LEU A 299 -0.59 -3.78 18.06
N LYS A 300 -1.44 -3.90 19.09
CA LYS A 300 -2.83 -4.36 18.96
C LYS A 300 -3.85 -3.24 18.99
N PHE A 301 -3.52 -2.16 19.70
CA PHE A 301 -4.36 -0.99 19.92
C PHE A 301 -3.48 0.25 19.92
N ILE A 302 -4.08 1.38 19.56
CA ILE A 302 -3.49 2.70 19.73
C ILE A 302 -4.24 3.37 20.88
N PRO A 303 -3.56 3.88 21.91
CA PRO A 303 -4.21 4.63 22.97
C PRO A 303 -4.84 5.93 22.44
N GLU A 304 -5.86 6.41 23.14
CA GLU A 304 -6.51 7.68 22.83
C GLU A 304 -5.49 8.84 22.87
N PHE A 305 -5.54 9.73 21.88
CA PHE A 305 -4.68 10.93 21.75
C PHE A 305 -3.18 10.64 21.72
N CYS A 306 -2.77 9.43 21.32
CA CYS A 306 -1.36 9.01 21.37
C CYS A 306 -0.40 9.93 20.58
N PHE A 307 -0.87 10.61 19.54
CA PHE A 307 -0.06 11.45 18.66
C PHE A 307 -0.26 12.96 18.87
N TYR A 308 -0.86 13.37 19.97
CA TYR A 308 -1.12 14.79 20.25
C TYR A 308 0.17 15.62 20.40
N GLY A 309 1.25 14.99 20.88
CA GLY A 309 2.59 15.61 21.03
C GLY A 309 3.37 15.81 19.72
N THR A 310 2.84 15.36 18.58
CA THR A 310 3.47 15.45 17.25
C THR A 310 2.62 16.27 16.28
N PRO A 311 2.43 17.59 16.50
CA PRO A 311 1.47 18.41 15.74
C PRO A 311 1.84 18.60 14.25
N ASN A 312 3.12 18.45 13.89
CA ASN A 312 3.62 18.65 12.54
C ASN A 312 3.81 17.34 11.75
N LEU A 313 3.31 16.23 12.28
CA LEU A 313 3.46 14.91 11.65
C LEU A 313 2.74 14.87 10.30
N LYS A 314 3.48 14.52 9.25
CA LYS A 314 2.98 14.40 7.87
C LYS A 314 2.86 12.96 7.40
N VAL A 315 3.73 12.07 7.87
CA VAL A 315 3.73 10.66 7.48
C VAL A 315 3.68 9.79 8.73
N LEU A 316 2.67 8.94 8.79
CA LEU A 316 2.52 7.94 9.85
C LEU A 316 2.37 6.55 9.22
N SER A 317 3.34 5.68 9.49
CA SER A 317 3.25 4.26 9.14
C SER A 317 3.13 3.41 10.38
N LEU A 318 2.02 2.66 10.44
CA LEU A 318 1.68 1.65 11.43
C LEU A 318 1.56 0.28 10.75
N ALA A 319 2.21 0.11 9.60
CA ALA A 319 2.09 -1.09 8.79
C ALA A 319 2.63 -2.34 9.48
N SER A 320 2.14 -3.51 9.07
CA SER A 320 2.59 -4.82 9.54
C SER A 320 2.52 -4.97 11.07
N ASN A 321 1.54 -4.34 11.71
CA ASN A 321 1.22 -4.52 13.13
C ASN A 321 0.06 -5.51 13.31
N GLN A 322 -0.54 -5.55 14.49
CA GLN A 322 -1.65 -6.45 14.84
C GLN A 322 -2.91 -5.65 15.22
N LEU A 323 -3.08 -4.44 14.67
CA LEU A 323 -4.18 -3.55 15.03
C LEU A 323 -5.52 -4.21 14.68
N LEU A 324 -6.40 -4.31 15.68
CA LEU A 324 -7.71 -4.97 15.54
C LEU A 324 -8.82 -4.00 15.16
N THR A 325 -8.76 -2.79 15.72
CA THR A 325 -9.78 -1.74 15.57
C THR A 325 -9.11 -0.38 15.63
N LEU A 326 -9.76 0.62 15.04
CA LEU A 326 -9.43 2.03 15.19
C LEU A 326 -10.65 2.82 15.63
N LYS A 327 -10.43 3.83 16.45
CA LYS A 327 -11.40 4.86 16.82
C LYS A 327 -10.86 6.23 16.45
N SER A 328 -11.77 7.17 16.21
CA SER A 328 -11.44 8.55 15.87
C SER A 328 -10.50 9.22 16.87
N VAL A 329 -10.63 8.91 18.17
CA VAL A 329 -9.77 9.43 19.24
C VAL A 329 -8.34 8.88 19.23
N ASP A 330 -8.11 7.72 18.62
CA ASP A 330 -6.80 7.05 18.60
C ASP A 330 -5.79 7.82 17.72
N LEU A 331 -6.29 8.43 16.63
CA LEU A 331 -5.50 9.18 15.65
C LEU A 331 -5.77 10.70 15.70
N ALA A 332 -6.42 11.18 16.76
CA ALA A 332 -6.78 12.58 16.92
C ALA A 332 -5.53 13.48 17.06
N GLY A 333 -5.61 14.70 16.53
CA GLY A 333 -4.52 15.69 16.57
C GLY A 333 -3.61 15.70 15.33
N LEU A 334 -3.72 14.70 14.44
CA LEU A 334 -2.94 14.56 13.21
C LEU A 334 -3.44 15.48 12.08
N LEU A 335 -3.46 16.80 12.32
CA LEU A 335 -4.04 17.80 11.40
C LEU A 335 -3.22 18.03 10.13
N MET A 336 -1.90 17.80 10.22
CA MET A 336 -0.95 17.98 9.12
C MET A 336 -0.64 16.68 8.37
N LEU A 337 -1.30 15.58 8.72
CA LEU A 337 -1.03 14.27 8.14
C LEU A 337 -1.38 14.25 6.65
N GLU A 338 -0.42 13.84 5.83
CA GLU A 338 -0.52 13.72 4.39
C GLU A 338 -0.56 12.25 3.94
N ASP A 339 0.13 11.35 4.64
CA ASP A 339 0.23 9.93 4.33
C ASP A 339 -0.03 9.06 5.57
N LEU A 340 -1.01 8.17 5.46
CA LEU A 340 -1.38 7.20 6.48
C LEU A 340 -1.26 5.78 5.93
N ASP A 341 -0.31 5.03 6.47
CA ASP A 341 -0.07 3.63 6.11
C ASP A 341 -0.47 2.70 7.25
N LEU A 342 -1.56 1.96 7.03
CA LEU A 342 -2.13 0.97 7.95
C LEU A 342 -2.11 -0.44 7.34
N ARG A 343 -1.26 -0.69 6.34
CA ARG A 343 -1.16 -1.97 5.66
C ARG A 343 -0.86 -3.12 6.60
N GLY A 344 -1.32 -4.33 6.28
CA GLY A 344 -0.86 -5.54 6.97
C GLY A 344 -1.23 -5.58 8.44
N ASN A 345 -2.35 -4.96 8.82
CA ASN A 345 -2.94 -5.06 10.14
C ASN A 345 -4.08 -6.09 10.14
N ASN A 346 -4.82 -6.19 11.25
CA ASN A 346 -5.92 -7.13 11.41
C ASN A 346 -7.28 -6.40 11.54
N LEU A 347 -7.44 -5.30 10.79
CA LEU A 347 -8.69 -4.53 10.76
C LEU A 347 -9.76 -5.30 9.98
N THR A 348 -10.92 -5.49 10.59
CA THR A 348 -12.03 -6.26 9.99
C THR A 348 -13.14 -5.40 9.40
N PHE A 349 -13.30 -4.17 9.85
CA PHE A 349 -14.26 -3.22 9.29
C PHE A 349 -13.76 -1.78 9.44
N LEU A 350 -14.30 -0.88 8.63
CA LEU A 350 -14.11 0.56 8.73
C LEU A 350 -15.47 1.26 8.72
N SER A 351 -15.63 2.26 9.58
CA SER A 351 -16.83 3.11 9.67
C SER A 351 -16.46 4.58 9.86
N GLU A 352 -17.48 5.45 9.87
CA GLU A 352 -17.35 6.89 10.14
C GLU A 352 -16.75 7.22 11.51
N LEU A 353 -16.71 6.25 12.43
CA LEU A 353 -16.11 6.38 13.76
C LEU A 353 -14.65 5.90 13.83
N SER A 354 -14.14 5.28 12.76
CA SER A 354 -12.78 4.74 12.73
C SER A 354 -11.71 5.82 12.65
N PHE A 355 -12.03 6.97 12.04
CA PHE A 355 -11.06 8.02 11.75
C PHE A 355 -11.53 9.39 12.22
N PRO A 356 -10.62 10.25 12.72
CA PRO A 356 -10.90 11.67 12.84
C PRO A 356 -10.84 12.35 11.46
N PRO A 357 -11.28 13.62 11.36
CA PRO A 357 -11.01 14.42 10.17
C PRO A 357 -9.52 14.61 9.94
N PHE A 358 -9.06 14.36 8.71
CA PHE A 358 -7.68 14.61 8.29
C PHE A 358 -7.62 15.71 7.22
N PRO A 359 -7.45 17.00 7.59
CA PRO A 359 -7.58 18.12 6.65
C PRO A 359 -6.58 18.10 5.49
N MET A 360 -5.40 17.50 5.68
CA MET A 360 -4.29 17.52 4.71
C MET A 360 -4.01 16.15 4.07
N LEU A 361 -4.82 15.13 4.37
CA LEU A 361 -4.54 13.76 3.92
C LEU A 361 -4.58 13.65 2.41
N LYS A 362 -3.54 13.02 1.86
CA LYS A 362 -3.37 12.77 0.43
C LYS A 362 -3.46 11.29 0.14
N ILE A 363 -2.78 10.46 0.94
CA ILE A 363 -2.66 9.02 0.70
C ILE A 363 -3.13 8.27 1.93
N ALA A 364 -3.97 7.26 1.71
CA ALA A 364 -4.36 6.32 2.75
C ALA A 364 -4.27 4.88 2.21
N ASP A 365 -3.51 4.03 2.92
CA ASP A 365 -3.30 2.65 2.53
C ASP A 365 -3.75 1.68 3.63
N PHE A 366 -4.80 0.92 3.34
CA PHE A 366 -5.33 -0.12 4.22
C PHE A 366 -5.17 -1.51 3.63
N ARG A 367 -4.27 -1.70 2.65
CA ARG A 367 -4.10 -3.01 2.01
C ARG A 367 -3.70 -4.09 2.99
N LYS A 368 -3.94 -5.36 2.62
CA LYS A 368 -3.57 -6.53 3.45
C LYS A 368 -4.18 -6.49 4.86
N ASN A 369 -5.39 -5.95 4.98
CA ASN A 369 -6.23 -6.11 6.16
C ASN A 369 -7.38 -7.07 5.83
N PRO A 370 -7.85 -7.88 6.79
CA PRO A 370 -9.03 -8.73 6.62
C PRO A 370 -10.34 -7.94 6.65
N LEU A 371 -10.45 -6.89 5.84
CA LEU A 371 -11.62 -6.02 5.78
C LEU A 371 -12.83 -6.78 5.20
N ASP A 372 -13.70 -7.25 6.08
CA ASP A 372 -14.95 -7.94 5.74
C ASP A 372 -15.98 -6.97 5.18
N SER A 373 -16.04 -5.73 5.68
CA SER A 373 -16.99 -4.72 5.17
C SER A 373 -16.54 -3.28 5.42
N ILE A 374 -16.88 -2.41 4.47
CA ILE A 374 -16.76 -0.95 4.60
C ILE A 374 -18.16 -0.37 4.69
N PHE A 375 -18.47 0.25 5.83
CA PHE A 375 -19.80 0.85 6.06
C PHE A 375 -20.04 2.07 5.15
N PRO A 376 -21.30 2.43 4.86
CA PRO A 376 -21.61 3.62 4.06
C PRO A 376 -21.06 4.89 4.71
N SER A 377 -20.65 5.88 3.91
CA SER A 377 -20.10 7.16 4.40
C SER A 377 -18.83 7.06 5.28
N THR A 378 -18.18 5.90 5.38
CA THR A 378 -16.92 5.70 6.13
C THR A 378 -15.88 6.78 5.82
N PHE A 379 -15.76 7.15 4.54
CA PHE A 379 -14.71 8.04 4.06
C PHE A 379 -15.13 9.51 3.93
N GLU A 380 -16.35 9.87 4.33
CA GLU A 380 -16.85 11.25 4.28
C GLU A 380 -16.00 12.19 5.16
N ILE A 381 -15.46 11.65 6.26
CA ILE A 381 -14.61 12.38 7.21
C ILE A 381 -13.20 12.67 6.66
N MET A 382 -12.74 11.91 5.66
CA MET A 382 -11.43 12.03 5.02
C MET A 382 -11.56 12.43 3.54
N ASN A 383 -12.45 13.39 3.28
CA ASN A 383 -12.81 13.89 1.94
C ASN A 383 -11.67 14.57 1.15
N THR A 384 -10.53 14.82 1.79
CA THR A 384 -9.31 15.41 1.23
C THR A 384 -8.42 14.41 0.50
N THR A 385 -8.59 13.12 0.82
CA THR A 385 -7.79 12.00 0.30
C THR A 385 -7.76 12.01 -1.23
N LEU A 386 -6.56 11.86 -1.80
CA LEU A 386 -6.30 11.83 -3.24
C LEU A 386 -6.09 10.39 -3.74
N GLU A 387 -5.46 9.54 -2.94
CA GLU A 387 -5.21 8.14 -3.29
C GLU A 387 -5.63 7.20 -2.14
N LEU A 388 -6.39 6.17 -2.49
CA LEU A 388 -6.92 5.20 -1.54
C LEU A 388 -6.63 3.79 -2.02
N TYR A 389 -6.02 2.99 -1.15
CA TYR A 389 -5.66 1.61 -1.40
C TYR A 389 -6.39 0.68 -0.42
N LEU A 390 -7.17 -0.27 -0.92
CA LEU A 390 -7.98 -1.19 -0.11
C LEU A 390 -7.89 -2.64 -0.61
N GLY A 391 -8.11 -3.58 0.31
CA GLY A 391 -8.11 -5.01 0.03
C GLY A 391 -6.72 -5.65 0.05
N GLY A 392 -6.62 -6.94 -0.23
CA GLY A 392 -5.35 -7.66 -0.12
C GLY A 392 -5.39 -8.97 -0.91
N GLU A 393 -4.38 -9.81 -0.73
CA GLU A 393 -4.37 -11.15 -1.36
C GLU A 393 -5.10 -12.18 -0.50
N ASP A 394 -5.09 -12.00 0.83
CA ASP A 394 -5.51 -13.02 1.79
C ASP A 394 -7.02 -12.99 2.11
N SER A 395 -7.66 -11.84 1.98
CA SER A 395 -9.04 -11.59 2.40
C SER A 395 -9.87 -11.00 1.25
N LYS A 396 -11.13 -11.47 1.14
CA LYS A 396 -12.09 -10.93 0.17
C LYS A 396 -12.65 -9.61 0.70
N LEU A 397 -12.68 -8.59 -0.14
CA LEU A 397 -13.24 -7.29 0.20
C LEU A 397 -14.69 -7.19 -0.32
N TYR A 398 -15.63 -7.04 0.59
CA TYR A 398 -17.03 -6.77 0.26
C TYR A 398 -17.33 -5.28 0.39
N LEU A 399 -17.94 -4.71 -0.65
CA LEU A 399 -18.38 -3.31 -0.67
C LEU A 399 -19.88 -3.24 -0.46
N GLN A 400 -20.30 -2.32 0.41
CA GLN A 400 -21.70 -1.96 0.58
C GLN A 400 -22.06 -0.83 -0.39
N LYS A 401 -23.36 -0.55 -0.51
CA LYS A 401 -23.83 0.61 -1.28
C LYS A 401 -23.29 1.88 -0.64
N ASN A 402 -22.78 2.80 -1.46
CA ASN A 402 -22.25 4.10 -1.00
C ASN A 402 -21.03 3.99 -0.06
N SER A 403 -20.26 2.90 -0.12
CA SER A 403 -19.03 2.76 0.69
C SER A 403 -18.00 3.89 0.45
N PHE A 404 -18.00 4.51 -0.74
CA PHE A 404 -17.08 5.60 -1.11
C PHE A 404 -17.72 6.99 -1.11
N LEU A 405 -18.90 7.15 -0.52
CA LEU A 405 -19.58 8.44 -0.46
C LEU A 405 -18.74 9.46 0.32
N GLY A 406 -18.63 10.68 -0.22
CA GLY A 406 -17.90 11.79 0.42
C GLY A 406 -16.44 11.95 -0.01
N LEU A 407 -15.89 11.03 -0.82
CA LEU A 407 -14.53 11.10 -1.38
C LEU A 407 -14.42 12.08 -2.56
N CYS A 408 -14.79 13.33 -2.31
CA CYS A 408 -14.97 14.37 -3.32
C CYS A 408 -13.69 14.78 -4.06
N ARG A 409 -12.50 14.54 -3.49
CA ARG A 409 -11.20 14.89 -4.08
C ARG A 409 -10.39 13.70 -4.58
N LEU A 410 -10.90 12.48 -4.41
CA LEU A 410 -10.15 11.27 -4.73
C LEU A 410 -9.82 11.23 -6.23
N ARG A 411 -8.55 10.97 -6.54
CA ARG A 411 -7.99 10.90 -7.90
C ARG A 411 -7.64 9.47 -8.31
N ALA A 412 -7.20 8.64 -7.38
CA ALA A 412 -6.85 7.25 -7.65
C ALA A 412 -7.45 6.31 -6.59
N LEU A 413 -8.12 5.26 -7.07
CA LEU A 413 -8.68 4.20 -6.23
C LEU A 413 -8.14 2.85 -6.69
N TYR A 414 -7.55 2.11 -5.74
CA TYR A 414 -7.01 0.78 -5.96
C TYR A 414 -7.68 -0.23 -5.05
N LEU A 415 -8.39 -1.17 -5.65
CA LEU A 415 -9.17 -2.20 -4.96
C LEU A 415 -8.65 -3.58 -5.34
N TYR A 416 -8.29 -4.38 -4.35
CA TYR A 416 -7.75 -5.71 -4.53
C TYR A 416 -8.68 -6.76 -3.90
N ASN A 417 -8.82 -7.89 -4.60
CA ASN A 417 -9.61 -9.06 -4.17
C ASN A 417 -11.06 -8.70 -3.78
N LEU A 418 -11.71 -7.87 -4.60
CA LEU A 418 -13.14 -7.58 -4.46
C LEU A 418 -13.99 -8.82 -4.68
N GLU A 419 -15.05 -8.98 -3.91
CA GLU A 419 -16.08 -9.99 -4.14
C GLU A 419 -17.43 -9.30 -4.37
N ILE A 420 -17.79 -9.11 -5.64
CA ILE A 420 -18.99 -8.39 -6.04
C ILE A 420 -19.66 -9.16 -7.20
N PRO A 421 -20.80 -9.84 -6.99
CA PRO A 421 -21.46 -10.57 -8.06
C PRO A 421 -21.82 -9.69 -9.26
N MET A 422 -22.31 -8.48 -9.00
CA MET A 422 -22.74 -7.54 -10.01
C MET A 422 -22.33 -6.13 -9.63
N LEU A 423 -21.57 -5.48 -10.50
CA LEU A 423 -21.14 -4.10 -10.30
C LEU A 423 -22.25 -3.13 -10.74
N GLU A 424 -22.87 -2.49 -9.75
CA GLU A 424 -23.94 -1.50 -9.91
C GLU A 424 -23.41 -0.07 -9.74
N ARG A 425 -24.18 0.93 -10.20
CA ARG A 425 -23.88 2.37 -10.08
C ARG A 425 -23.47 2.81 -8.67
N PHE A 426 -24.19 2.34 -7.65
CA PHE A 426 -24.04 2.81 -6.26
C PHE A 426 -22.72 2.39 -5.60
N VAL A 427 -21.96 1.46 -6.20
CA VAL A 427 -20.69 0.99 -5.65
C VAL A 427 -19.63 2.08 -5.75
N PHE A 428 -19.56 2.80 -6.87
CA PHE A 428 -18.55 3.84 -7.12
C PHE A 428 -19.10 5.27 -7.06
N GLN A 429 -20.29 5.45 -6.47
CA GLN A 429 -20.87 6.75 -6.25
C GLN A 429 -20.07 7.56 -5.21
N GLY A 430 -19.94 8.88 -5.42
CA GLY A 430 -19.33 9.80 -4.45
C GLY A 430 -17.90 10.24 -4.76
N MET A 431 -17.35 9.86 -5.93
CA MET A 431 -15.97 10.18 -6.35
C MET A 431 -15.91 10.92 -7.70
N PRO A 432 -16.44 12.16 -7.81
CA PRO A 432 -16.55 12.87 -9.08
C PRO A 432 -15.20 13.29 -9.69
N GLU A 433 -14.14 13.37 -8.88
CA GLU A 433 -12.79 13.77 -9.29
C GLU A 433 -11.88 12.59 -9.69
N LEU A 434 -12.41 11.36 -9.68
CA LEU A 434 -11.61 10.15 -9.90
C LEU A 434 -11.02 10.13 -11.31
N LEU A 435 -9.71 9.93 -11.40
CA LEU A 435 -8.94 9.86 -12.64
C LEU A 435 -8.51 8.44 -12.97
N LYS A 436 -8.19 7.63 -11.96
CA LYS A 436 -7.71 6.25 -12.11
C LYS A 436 -8.52 5.33 -11.21
N LEU A 437 -9.08 4.27 -11.79
CA LEU A 437 -9.75 3.19 -11.08
C LEU A 437 -9.10 1.87 -11.47
N ARG A 438 -8.50 1.19 -10.50
CA ARG A 438 -8.04 -0.18 -10.64
C ARG A 438 -8.79 -1.06 -9.66
N ALA A 439 -9.55 -2.01 -10.17
CA ALA A 439 -10.26 -3.00 -9.37
C ALA A 439 -9.91 -4.40 -9.86
N ARG A 440 -9.59 -5.30 -8.91
CA ARG A 440 -9.30 -6.72 -9.17
C ARG A 440 -10.11 -7.60 -8.23
N GLY A 441 -10.44 -8.82 -8.67
CA GLY A 441 -11.15 -9.80 -7.84
C GLY A 441 -12.16 -10.65 -8.60
N ASN A 442 -13.34 -10.84 -8.02
CA ASN A 442 -14.45 -11.57 -8.59
C ASN A 442 -15.64 -10.61 -8.82
N ILE A 443 -15.68 -10.03 -10.02
CA ILE A 443 -16.77 -9.19 -10.54
C ILE A 443 -17.42 -9.94 -11.70
N SER A 444 -18.48 -10.72 -11.43
CA SER A 444 -19.05 -11.61 -12.47
C SER A 444 -19.75 -10.87 -13.61
N SER A 445 -20.40 -9.73 -13.32
CA SER A 445 -21.05 -8.89 -14.33
C SER A 445 -21.03 -7.40 -14.00
N ILE A 446 -21.11 -6.57 -15.03
CA ILE A 446 -21.19 -5.10 -14.92
C ILE A 446 -22.57 -4.64 -15.43
N ASP A 447 -23.30 -3.91 -14.59
CA ASP A 447 -24.63 -3.39 -14.91
C ASP A 447 -24.60 -2.10 -15.75
N LEU A 448 -25.77 -1.66 -16.19
CA LEU A 448 -25.96 -0.35 -16.82
C LEU A 448 -25.50 0.78 -15.88
N ASP A 449 -24.92 1.83 -16.47
CA ASP A 449 -24.52 3.07 -15.78
C ASP A 449 -23.57 2.88 -14.57
N ALA A 450 -22.89 1.74 -14.47
CA ALA A 450 -22.03 1.40 -13.33
C ALA A 450 -20.95 2.46 -13.02
N PHE A 451 -20.55 3.25 -14.02
CA PHE A 451 -19.53 4.29 -13.90
C PHE A 451 -20.02 5.70 -14.26
N VAL A 452 -21.33 5.93 -14.33
CA VAL A 452 -21.90 7.19 -14.84
C VAL A 452 -21.45 8.44 -14.08
N ASP A 453 -21.19 8.29 -12.77
CA ASP A 453 -20.77 9.38 -11.88
C ASP A 453 -19.25 9.67 -11.99
N LEU A 454 -18.46 8.81 -12.64
CA LEU A 454 -17.00 8.94 -12.78
C LEU A 454 -16.59 9.74 -14.04
N ILE A 455 -17.12 10.96 -14.16
CA ILE A 455 -17.02 11.78 -15.38
C ILE A 455 -15.58 12.19 -15.76
N LYS A 456 -14.66 12.24 -14.78
CA LYS A 456 -13.25 12.61 -14.99
C LYS A 456 -12.33 11.41 -15.21
N LEU A 457 -12.86 10.19 -15.18
CA LEU A 457 -12.05 8.98 -15.26
C LEU A 457 -11.26 8.93 -16.56
N VAL A 458 -9.97 8.65 -16.44
CA VAL A 458 -8.98 8.59 -17.53
C VAL A 458 -8.52 7.16 -17.76
N ASP A 459 -8.30 6.41 -16.69
CA ASP A 459 -7.81 5.03 -16.73
C ASP A 459 -8.74 4.12 -15.92
N LEU A 460 -9.32 3.13 -16.61
CA LEU A 460 -10.18 2.11 -16.03
C LEU A 460 -9.52 0.74 -16.22
N ASP A 461 -9.06 0.14 -15.13
CA ASP A 461 -8.50 -1.20 -15.09
C ASP A 461 -9.42 -2.14 -14.29
N LEU A 462 -10.08 -3.03 -15.03
CA LEU A 462 -10.91 -4.12 -14.52
C LEU A 462 -10.34 -5.47 -14.98
N SER A 463 -9.01 -5.55 -15.10
CA SER A 463 -8.32 -6.78 -15.47
C SER A 463 -8.36 -7.81 -14.34
N SER A 464 -8.42 -9.10 -14.70
CA SER A 464 -8.43 -10.20 -13.71
C SER A 464 -9.59 -10.11 -12.72
N CYS A 465 -10.78 -9.83 -13.24
CA CYS A 465 -12.02 -9.68 -12.47
C CYS A 465 -13.02 -10.83 -12.67
N HIS A 466 -12.71 -11.85 -13.46
CA HIS A 466 -13.64 -12.95 -13.81
C HIS A 466 -14.95 -12.48 -14.47
N ILE A 467 -14.93 -11.32 -15.16
CA ILE A 467 -16.12 -10.75 -15.78
C ILE A 467 -16.59 -11.62 -16.94
N ARG A 468 -17.87 -11.99 -16.93
CA ARG A 468 -18.52 -12.80 -17.98
C ARG A 468 -19.46 -11.99 -18.86
N LYS A 469 -20.16 -11.02 -18.27
CA LYS A 469 -21.19 -10.20 -18.95
C LYS A 469 -21.01 -8.72 -18.63
N ILE A 470 -21.17 -7.89 -19.65
CA ILE A 470 -21.15 -6.43 -19.53
C ILE A 470 -22.43 -5.92 -20.20
N SER A 471 -23.16 -5.04 -19.52
CA SER A 471 -24.33 -4.36 -20.11
C SER A 471 -23.93 -3.44 -21.27
N MET A 472 -24.82 -3.20 -22.22
CA MET A 472 -24.57 -2.36 -23.40
C MET A 472 -24.16 -0.93 -23.03
N ASP A 473 -24.77 -0.39 -21.96
CA ASP A 473 -24.56 0.98 -21.47
C ASP A 473 -23.67 1.04 -20.21
N ALA A 474 -22.92 -0.03 -19.91
CA ALA A 474 -22.09 -0.09 -18.71
C ALA A 474 -21.06 1.05 -18.62
N PHE A 475 -20.50 1.48 -19.75
CA PHE A 475 -19.50 2.57 -19.83
C PHE A 475 -20.09 3.92 -20.22
N TYR A 476 -21.41 4.08 -20.11
CA TYR A 476 -22.06 5.37 -20.31
C TYR A 476 -21.54 6.40 -19.30
N GLY A 477 -21.35 7.65 -19.74
CA GLY A 477 -20.79 8.74 -18.92
C GLY A 477 -19.26 8.87 -18.91
N LEU A 478 -18.51 7.85 -19.32
CA LEU A 478 -17.03 7.86 -19.34
C LEU A 478 -16.43 8.68 -20.51
N GLN A 479 -16.67 10.00 -20.54
CA GLN A 479 -16.32 10.84 -21.69
C GLN A 479 -14.81 11.11 -21.83
N ASN A 480 -14.08 11.09 -20.71
CA ASN A 480 -12.65 11.41 -20.63
C ASN A 480 -11.73 10.19 -20.61
N VAL A 481 -12.30 8.97 -20.64
CA VAL A 481 -11.53 7.74 -20.53
C VAL A 481 -10.60 7.59 -21.73
N LYS A 482 -9.34 7.27 -21.46
CA LYS A 482 -8.28 7.07 -22.46
C LYS A 482 -7.89 5.61 -22.56
N ARG A 483 -7.91 4.87 -21.45
CA ARG A 483 -7.57 3.46 -21.38
C ARG A 483 -8.69 2.69 -20.68
N ILE A 484 -9.11 1.60 -21.30
CA ILE A 484 -9.97 0.58 -20.68
C ILE A 484 -9.27 -0.77 -20.78
N ASP A 485 -8.96 -1.36 -19.63
CA ASP A 485 -8.35 -2.68 -19.50
C ASP A 485 -9.37 -3.68 -18.96
N LEU A 486 -9.73 -4.65 -19.79
CA LEU A 486 -10.62 -5.78 -19.49
C LEU A 486 -9.88 -7.10 -19.72
N SER A 487 -8.54 -7.08 -19.69
CA SER A 487 -7.75 -8.28 -19.92
C SER A 487 -7.91 -9.33 -18.82
N ASN A 488 -7.61 -10.58 -19.16
CA ASN A 488 -7.64 -11.69 -18.22
C ASN A 488 -9.01 -11.86 -17.54
N ASN A 489 -10.09 -11.77 -18.33
CA ASN A 489 -11.46 -11.98 -17.88
C ASN A 489 -12.07 -13.19 -18.62
N GLU A 490 -13.37 -13.42 -18.42
CA GLU A 490 -14.10 -14.54 -19.01
C GLU A 490 -15.12 -14.09 -20.05
N LEU A 491 -14.86 -12.97 -20.75
CA LEU A 491 -15.81 -12.40 -21.70
C LEU A 491 -15.95 -13.29 -22.94
N GLU A 492 -17.19 -13.67 -23.26
CA GLU A 492 -17.53 -14.46 -24.46
C GLU A 492 -17.99 -13.59 -25.64
N TYR A 493 -18.59 -12.43 -25.36
CA TYR A 493 -19.04 -11.46 -26.35
C TYR A 493 -18.85 -10.02 -25.85
N ILE A 494 -18.77 -9.08 -26.80
CA ILE A 494 -18.77 -7.64 -26.50
C ILE A 494 -20.08 -7.04 -27.02
N PRO A 495 -20.87 -6.35 -26.19
CA PRO A 495 -22.07 -5.64 -26.63
C PRO A 495 -21.74 -4.61 -27.74
N PRO A 496 -22.59 -4.49 -28.78
CA PRO A 496 -22.46 -3.41 -29.76
C PRO A 496 -22.51 -2.04 -29.07
N GLY A 497 -21.67 -1.10 -29.50
CA GLY A 497 -21.70 0.27 -28.95
C GLY A 497 -21.00 0.49 -27.61
N LEU A 498 -20.57 -0.57 -26.89
CA LEU A 498 -19.92 -0.45 -25.57
C LEU A 498 -18.72 0.52 -25.55
N PHE A 499 -17.95 0.55 -26.64
CA PHE A 499 -16.78 1.43 -26.84
C PHE A 499 -17.01 2.52 -27.89
N GLY A 500 -18.27 2.92 -28.12
CA GLY A 500 -18.61 3.86 -29.18
C GLY A 500 -18.01 5.25 -28.95
N VAL A 501 -17.35 5.84 -29.95
CA VAL A 501 -16.75 7.20 -29.83
C VAL A 501 -17.79 8.30 -29.61
N GLN A 502 -19.08 8.01 -29.82
CA GLN A 502 -20.16 8.91 -29.42
C GLN A 502 -20.15 9.18 -27.91
N GLN A 503 -19.81 8.16 -27.11
CA GLN A 503 -19.75 8.22 -25.66
C GLN A 503 -18.30 8.45 -25.16
N GLN A 504 -17.36 7.56 -25.50
CA GLN A 504 -15.97 7.64 -25.02
C GLN A 504 -15.07 8.41 -25.99
N LYS A 505 -15.20 9.74 -25.99
CA LYS A 505 -14.56 10.65 -26.98
C LYS A 505 -13.03 10.66 -26.93
N GLN A 506 -12.43 10.33 -25.79
CA GLN A 506 -10.97 10.37 -25.60
C GLN A 506 -10.30 8.99 -25.62
N LEU A 507 -11.04 7.93 -25.94
CA LEU A 507 -10.54 6.56 -25.82
C LEU A 507 -9.40 6.29 -26.82
N LYS A 508 -8.26 5.82 -26.29
CA LYS A 508 -7.03 5.55 -27.05
C LYS A 508 -6.63 4.08 -27.00
N GLU A 509 -6.89 3.40 -25.89
CA GLU A 509 -6.44 2.03 -25.68
C GLU A 509 -7.58 1.17 -25.13
N ILE A 510 -7.80 0.04 -25.79
CA ILE A 510 -8.72 -1.01 -25.34
C ILE A 510 -7.90 -2.30 -25.23
N ILE A 511 -7.92 -2.92 -24.06
CA ILE A 511 -7.22 -4.17 -23.81
C ILE A 511 -8.26 -5.25 -23.51
N LEU A 512 -8.40 -6.21 -24.42
CA LEU A 512 -9.31 -7.35 -24.32
C LEU A 512 -8.55 -8.70 -24.36
N SER A 513 -7.23 -8.66 -24.12
CA SER A 513 -6.38 -9.84 -24.16
C SER A 513 -6.78 -10.87 -23.11
N LYS A 514 -6.51 -12.16 -23.39
CA LYS A 514 -6.79 -13.26 -22.45
C LYS A 514 -8.27 -13.30 -22.01
N ASN A 515 -9.18 -13.37 -22.97
CA ASN A 515 -10.61 -13.56 -22.75
C ASN A 515 -11.10 -14.82 -23.52
N LYS A 516 -12.41 -15.05 -23.53
CA LYS A 516 -13.08 -16.15 -24.25
C LYS A 516 -13.77 -15.69 -25.54
N LEU A 517 -13.35 -14.56 -26.10
CA LEU A 517 -14.00 -13.96 -27.27
C LEU A 517 -13.77 -14.80 -28.53
N THR A 518 -14.85 -15.13 -29.23
CA THR A 518 -14.80 -15.84 -30.51
C THR A 518 -14.97 -14.90 -31.70
N SER A 519 -15.70 -13.79 -31.52
CA SER A 519 -15.95 -12.78 -32.55
C SER A 519 -16.13 -11.40 -31.93
N LEU A 520 -16.11 -10.36 -32.77
CA LEU A 520 -16.43 -8.97 -32.40
C LEU A 520 -17.66 -8.50 -33.21
N PRO A 521 -18.43 -7.52 -32.70
CA PRO A 521 -19.49 -6.88 -33.47
C PRO A 521 -18.99 -6.40 -34.84
N ILE A 522 -19.82 -6.55 -35.89
CA ILE A 522 -19.44 -6.26 -37.29
C ILE A 522 -18.94 -4.82 -37.46
N ASP A 523 -19.53 -3.88 -36.71
CA ASP A 523 -19.21 -2.45 -36.76
C ASP A 523 -18.24 -1.99 -35.67
N PHE A 524 -17.63 -2.91 -34.90
CA PHE A 524 -16.72 -2.60 -33.79
C PHE A 524 -15.66 -1.54 -34.18
N PHE A 525 -14.85 -1.80 -35.22
CA PHE A 525 -13.82 -0.85 -35.66
C PHE A 525 -14.36 0.41 -36.33
N LYS A 526 -15.59 0.38 -36.88
CA LYS A 526 -16.23 1.57 -37.42
C LYS A 526 -16.69 2.50 -36.30
N MET A 527 -17.22 1.93 -35.22
CA MET A 527 -17.67 2.65 -34.02
C MET A 527 -16.51 3.31 -33.26
N LEU A 528 -15.27 2.79 -33.42
CA LEU A 528 -14.04 3.38 -32.86
C LEU A 528 -13.49 4.58 -33.64
N ARG A 529 -14.10 4.98 -34.77
CA ARG A 529 -13.57 6.06 -35.62
C ARG A 529 -14.58 7.18 -35.83
N ILE A 530 -14.17 8.41 -35.55
CA ILE A 530 -14.94 9.60 -35.95
C ILE A 530 -14.77 9.81 -37.47
N PRO A 531 -15.87 9.89 -38.24
CA PRO A 531 -15.79 10.26 -39.65
C PRO A 531 -15.06 11.59 -39.85
N ASN A 532 -14.20 11.68 -40.86
CA ASN A 532 -13.50 12.91 -41.26
C ASN A 532 -12.53 13.50 -40.20
N LYS A 533 -12.10 12.73 -39.19
CA LYS A 533 -11.01 13.09 -38.27
C LYS A 533 -9.86 12.07 -38.32
N PRO A 534 -8.61 12.48 -38.02
CA PRO A 534 -7.50 11.54 -37.89
C PRO A 534 -7.80 10.51 -36.79
N PRO A 535 -7.26 9.28 -36.90
CA PRO A 535 -7.46 8.25 -35.89
C PRO A 535 -6.86 8.72 -34.55
N GLN A 536 -7.72 9.05 -33.58
CA GLN A 536 -7.31 9.34 -32.19
C GLN A 536 -6.95 8.06 -31.43
N PHE A 537 -7.44 6.92 -31.93
CA PHE A 537 -7.29 5.63 -31.30
C PHE A 537 -5.88 5.06 -31.52
N SER A 538 -5.26 4.59 -30.44
CA SER A 538 -3.87 4.14 -30.45
C SER A 538 -3.76 2.62 -30.63
N ILE A 539 -4.44 1.81 -29.83
CA ILE A 539 -4.21 0.34 -29.86
C ILE A 539 -5.38 -0.48 -29.28
N VAL A 540 -5.80 -1.54 -30.00
CA VAL A 540 -6.75 -2.56 -29.52
C VAL A 540 -5.98 -3.86 -29.33
N ARG A 541 -5.82 -4.32 -28.08
CA ARG A 541 -5.14 -5.60 -27.80
C ARG A 541 -6.17 -6.73 -27.79
N LEU A 542 -6.03 -7.67 -28.72
CA LEU A 542 -6.96 -8.77 -28.99
C LEU A 542 -6.28 -10.16 -28.90
N ASP A 543 -5.05 -10.21 -28.42
CA ASP A 543 -4.30 -11.46 -28.32
C ASP A 543 -4.92 -12.42 -27.30
N SER A 544 -4.51 -13.69 -27.37
CA SER A 544 -4.90 -14.71 -26.40
C SER A 544 -6.43 -14.89 -26.25
N ASN A 545 -7.16 -14.90 -27.37
CA ASN A 545 -8.60 -15.17 -27.44
C ASN A 545 -8.89 -16.28 -28.47
N PRO A 546 -9.93 -17.11 -28.29
CA PRO A 546 -10.27 -18.21 -29.18
C PRO A 546 -11.03 -17.75 -30.45
N TRP A 547 -10.39 -16.91 -31.27
CA TRP A 547 -11.05 -16.28 -32.43
C TRP A 547 -11.54 -17.30 -33.47
N ASP A 548 -12.81 -17.17 -33.87
CA ASP A 548 -13.41 -17.90 -34.99
C ASP A 548 -13.24 -17.10 -36.29
N CYS A 549 -12.23 -17.48 -37.06
CA CYS A 549 -11.82 -16.75 -38.24
C CYS A 549 -12.77 -16.96 -39.40
N THR A 550 -13.62 -15.96 -39.63
CA THR A 550 -14.60 -15.91 -40.72
C THR A 550 -14.41 -14.66 -41.58
N CYS A 551 -15.16 -14.57 -42.68
CA CYS A 551 -15.09 -13.44 -43.61
C CYS A 551 -15.59 -12.11 -43.04
N SER A 552 -16.30 -12.11 -41.90
CA SER A 552 -16.73 -10.88 -41.23
C SER A 552 -15.53 -10.05 -40.72
N MET A 553 -14.40 -10.71 -40.44
CA MET A 553 -13.18 -10.06 -39.95
C MET A 553 -12.47 -9.19 -40.99
N ILE A 554 -12.96 -9.11 -42.23
CA ILE A 554 -12.44 -8.18 -43.25
C ILE A 554 -12.57 -6.71 -42.82
N THR A 555 -13.45 -6.40 -41.86
CA THR A 555 -13.63 -5.07 -41.28
C THR A 555 -12.56 -4.72 -40.25
N TRP A 556 -11.73 -5.67 -39.81
CA TRP A 556 -10.71 -5.46 -38.80
C TRP A 556 -9.54 -4.62 -39.33
N ASN A 557 -9.06 -3.69 -38.52
CA ASN A 557 -7.97 -2.80 -38.91
C ASN A 557 -6.61 -3.28 -38.36
N PRO A 558 -5.68 -3.78 -39.20
CA PRO A 558 -4.39 -4.30 -38.74
C PRO A 558 -3.52 -3.25 -38.05
N TYR A 559 -3.61 -1.97 -38.43
CA TYR A 559 -2.80 -0.90 -37.83
C TYR A 559 -3.18 -0.58 -36.38
N LEU A 560 -4.44 -0.86 -36.00
CA LEU A 560 -4.91 -0.66 -34.63
C LEU A 560 -4.67 -1.87 -33.75
N VAL A 561 -4.65 -3.07 -34.34
CA VAL A 561 -4.59 -4.35 -33.62
C VAL A 561 -3.16 -4.88 -33.49
N ASN A 562 -2.31 -4.66 -34.48
CA ASN A 562 -1.00 -5.30 -34.56
C ASN A 562 0.11 -4.25 -34.75
N ARG A 563 0.67 -3.75 -33.65
CA ARG A 563 1.90 -2.94 -33.65
C ARG A 563 3.17 -3.79 -33.44
N LEU A 564 3.05 -4.97 -32.84
CA LEU A 564 4.14 -5.90 -32.54
C LEU A 564 3.76 -7.32 -32.97
N ARG A 565 4.60 -7.98 -33.80
CA ARG A 565 4.31 -9.29 -34.41
C ARG A 565 4.00 -10.40 -33.40
N GLU A 566 4.55 -10.33 -32.19
CA GLU A 566 4.39 -11.33 -31.14
C GLU A 566 3.01 -11.27 -30.45
N ILE A 567 2.29 -10.14 -30.58
CA ILE A 567 1.05 -9.83 -29.84
C ILE A 567 -0.17 -9.80 -30.81
N ALA A 568 -0.12 -10.58 -31.89
CA ALA A 568 -1.18 -10.63 -32.88
C ALA A 568 -2.30 -11.63 -32.52
N PRO A 569 -3.58 -11.33 -32.81
CA PRO A 569 -4.66 -12.30 -32.62
C PRO A 569 -4.48 -13.50 -33.56
N ARG A 570 -4.78 -14.69 -33.06
CA ARG A 570 -4.65 -15.96 -33.79
C ARG A 570 -5.99 -16.69 -33.86
N CYS A 571 -6.22 -17.37 -34.98
CA CYS A 571 -7.41 -18.17 -35.20
C CYS A 571 -7.38 -19.44 -34.34
N SER A 572 -8.50 -19.75 -33.68
CA SER A 572 -8.77 -21.03 -33.04
C SER A 572 -9.56 -21.95 -33.97
N THR A 573 -10.59 -21.38 -34.62
CA THR A 573 -11.41 -22.04 -35.63
C THR A 573 -11.41 -21.25 -36.94
N PRO A 574 -11.68 -21.89 -38.09
CA PRO A 574 -11.81 -23.34 -38.29
C PRO A 574 -10.49 -24.09 -38.10
N LYS A 575 -10.54 -25.42 -37.82
CA LYS A 575 -9.33 -26.24 -37.53
C LYS A 575 -8.19 -26.09 -38.54
N LYS A 576 -8.50 -25.87 -39.82
CA LYS A 576 -7.51 -25.65 -40.89
C LYS A 576 -6.64 -24.42 -40.68
N LEU A 577 -7.13 -23.43 -39.94
CA LEU A 577 -6.48 -22.15 -39.67
C LEU A 577 -6.00 -22.02 -38.23
N LYS A 578 -6.07 -23.09 -37.44
CA LYS A 578 -5.67 -23.06 -36.03
C LYS A 578 -4.23 -22.52 -35.88
N ASN A 579 -4.05 -21.59 -34.96
CA ASN A 579 -2.80 -20.86 -34.65
C ASN A 579 -2.29 -19.89 -35.73
N TRP A 580 -2.97 -19.76 -36.88
CA TRP A 580 -2.64 -18.75 -37.88
C TRP A 580 -3.02 -17.37 -37.36
N GLY A 581 -2.17 -16.36 -37.61
CA GLY A 581 -2.54 -14.97 -37.32
C GLY A 581 -3.77 -14.56 -38.14
N VAL A 582 -4.75 -13.89 -37.53
CA VAL A 582 -6.04 -13.52 -38.17
C VAL A 582 -5.81 -12.81 -39.51
N PHE A 583 -4.93 -11.82 -39.56
CA PHE A 583 -4.62 -11.06 -40.78
C PHE A 583 -3.88 -11.89 -41.84
N HIS A 584 -3.15 -12.93 -41.43
CA HIS A 584 -2.51 -13.86 -42.36
C HIS A 584 -3.56 -14.81 -42.95
N ALA A 585 -4.49 -15.31 -42.13
CA ALA A 585 -5.61 -16.14 -42.56
C ALA A 585 -6.48 -15.42 -43.61
N LEU A 586 -6.79 -14.14 -43.40
CA LEU A 586 -7.58 -13.33 -44.33
C LEU A 586 -6.88 -13.08 -45.68
N ARG A 587 -5.55 -12.94 -45.71
CA ARG A 587 -4.80 -12.62 -46.93
C ARG A 587 -4.33 -13.85 -47.71
N LYS A 588 -3.91 -14.90 -46.99
CA LYS A 588 -3.19 -16.06 -47.55
C LYS A 588 -3.75 -17.41 -47.10
N GLY A 589 -4.62 -17.45 -46.09
CA GLY A 589 -5.13 -18.71 -45.50
C GLY A 589 -6.32 -19.35 -46.21
N GLY A 590 -6.72 -18.89 -47.40
CA GLY A 590 -7.80 -19.55 -48.15
C GLY A 590 -9.23 -19.32 -47.61
N LEU A 591 -9.43 -18.32 -46.75
CA LEU A 591 -10.76 -17.75 -46.51
C LEU A 591 -11.29 -17.15 -47.82
N GLN A 592 -12.18 -17.87 -48.52
CA GLN A 592 -12.78 -17.44 -49.79
C GLN A 592 -13.83 -16.35 -49.57
N CYS A 593 -13.40 -15.19 -49.10
CA CYS A 593 -14.28 -14.05 -48.89
C CYS A 593 -14.50 -13.34 -50.22
N ARG A 594 -15.76 -13.29 -50.69
CA ARG A 594 -16.13 -12.43 -51.83
C ARG A 594 -15.85 -10.99 -51.44
N THR A 595 -14.77 -10.42 -51.97
CA THR A 595 -14.48 -9.00 -51.78
C THR A 595 -15.56 -8.19 -52.48
N LEU A 596 -16.25 -7.31 -51.75
CA LEU A 596 -16.86 -6.12 -52.36
C LEU A 596 -15.71 -5.30 -52.96
N ARG A 597 -15.36 -5.58 -54.21
CA ARG A 597 -14.39 -4.79 -54.97
C ARG A 597 -14.87 -3.34 -54.96
N ARG A 598 -14.20 -2.47 -54.19
CA ARG A 598 -14.21 -1.03 -54.42
C ARG A 598 -13.76 -0.82 -55.87
N ARG A 599 -14.71 -0.61 -56.78
CA ARG A 599 -14.42 -0.17 -58.15
C ARG A 599 -13.76 1.21 -58.01
N TYR A 600 -12.45 1.23 -58.23
CA TYR A 600 -11.73 2.46 -58.52
C TYR A 600 -12.42 3.15 -59.70
N LEU A 601 -12.86 4.38 -59.46
CA LEU A 601 -13.16 5.36 -60.50
C LEU A 601 -11.93 5.46 -61.43
N LYS A 602 -12.00 4.80 -62.58
CA LYS A 602 -11.34 5.30 -63.79
C LYS A 602 -12.44 5.68 -64.77
N LYS A 603 -12.50 6.99 -65.03
CA LYS A 603 -13.16 7.60 -66.17
C LYS A 603 -12.88 6.77 -67.43
N SER A 604 -13.93 6.28 -68.07
CA SER A 604 -13.99 6.21 -69.53
C SER A 604 -15.43 6.52 -69.94
N THR A 605 -15.59 7.73 -70.45
CA THR A 605 -16.67 8.13 -71.34
C THR A 605 -16.85 7.11 -72.46
N LEU A 606 -18.01 6.46 -72.54
CA LEU A 606 -18.86 6.37 -73.74
C LEU A 606 -20.09 5.48 -73.47
N GLY A 607 -21.27 6.11 -73.58
CA GLY A 607 -22.43 5.64 -74.34
C GLY A 607 -23.08 4.25 -74.10
N ARG A 608 -24.38 4.34 -73.76
CA ARG A 608 -25.53 3.50 -74.15
C ARG A 608 -25.88 2.21 -73.36
N ASN A 609 -27.01 2.35 -72.66
CA ASN A 609 -28.24 1.55 -72.69
C ASN A 609 -28.26 0.07 -72.28
N ASN A 610 -29.09 -0.16 -71.24
CA ASN A 610 -30.18 -1.13 -71.12
C ASN A 610 -30.04 -2.41 -70.26
N TYR A 611 -31.15 -2.64 -69.54
CA TYR A 611 -31.72 -3.83 -68.89
C TYR A 611 -31.32 -4.22 -67.44
N GLU A 612 -32.25 -3.91 -66.53
CA GLU A 612 -32.99 -4.83 -65.63
C GLU A 612 -32.37 -6.22 -65.40
N ASP A 613 -32.12 -6.60 -64.14
CA ASP A 613 -33.14 -7.31 -63.34
C ASP A 613 -32.65 -7.68 -61.93
N ASN A 614 -33.58 -7.59 -60.99
CA ASN A 614 -33.55 -8.23 -59.68
C ASN A 614 -33.65 -9.75 -59.86
N ILE A 615 -33.13 -10.55 -58.92
CA ILE A 615 -33.84 -11.68 -58.29
C ILE A 615 -32.95 -12.34 -57.22
N ILE A 616 -33.61 -12.57 -56.09
CA ILE A 616 -33.21 -13.22 -54.84
C ILE A 616 -33.63 -14.70 -54.90
N SER A 617 -32.84 -15.59 -54.29
CA SER A 617 -33.36 -16.56 -53.32
C SER A 617 -32.30 -16.95 -52.31
#